data_AF-A0A3D0ZSS5-F1
#
_entry.id   AF-A0A3D0ZSS5-F1
#
_cell.length_a   1.000
_cell.length_b   1.000
_cell.length_c   1.000
_cell.angle_alpha   90.00
_cell.angle_beta   90.00
_cell.angle_gamma   90.00
#
_symmetry.space_group_name_H-M   'P 1'
#
loop_
_entity.id
_entity.type
_entity.pdbx_description
1 polymer ?
#
loop_
_entity_poly.entity_id
_entity_poly.type
_entity_poly.pdbx_seq_one_letter_code
_entity_poly.pdbx_strand_id
1 'polypeptide(L)' 'MRNIFVLFCIFHFSLAEAAEVPDLDLGYEKFTLGNGLRVIVHEDKKAPIVAVGIWYHVGSKNEKEGKT' A
#
# COMPACT_ATOMS: atom_id res chain seq x y z
N MET A 1 -30.88 18.83 34.88
CA MET A 1 -31.23 18.30 33.53
C MET A 1 -30.17 18.57 32.45
N ARG A 2 -29.32 19.61 32.58
CA ARG A 2 -28.25 19.92 31.61
C ARG A 2 -26.95 19.09 31.79
N ASN A 3 -26.62 18.64 33.01
CA ASN A 3 -25.40 17.86 33.29
C ASN A 3 -25.53 16.34 33.06
N ILE A 4 -26.75 15.79 33.01
CA ILE A 4 -26.95 14.34 32.79
C ILE A 4 -26.74 13.97 31.30
N PHE A 5 -27.02 14.91 30.39
CA PHE A 5 -26.86 14.73 28.94
C PHE A 5 -25.39 14.82 28.51
N VAL A 6 -24.59 15.68 29.16
CA VAL A 6 -23.16 15.86 28.87
C VAL A 6 -22.33 14.64 29.31
N LEU A 7 -22.70 13.98 30.41
CA LEU A 7 -22.04 12.73 30.85
C LEU A 7 -22.27 11.56 29.88
N PHE A 8 -23.41 11.52 29.18
CA PHE A 8 -23.72 10.45 28.22
C PHE A 8 -22.95 10.60 26.89
N CYS A 9 -22.61 11.83 26.51
CA CYS A 9 -21.79 12.13 25.33
C CYS A 9 -20.31 11.76 25.51
N ILE A 10 -19.77 11.81 26.73
CA ILE A 10 -18.36 11.48 27.00
C ILE A 10 -18.14 9.94 27.00
N PHE A 11 -19.17 9.15 27.30
CA PHE A 11 -19.07 7.68 27.32
C PHE A 11 -19.14 7.02 25.93
N HIS A 12 -19.65 7.72 24.90
CA HIS A 12 -19.77 7.19 23.54
C HIS A 12 -18.58 7.50 22.62
N PHE A 13 -17.62 8.34 23.04
CA PHE A 13 -16.51 8.77 22.18
C PHE A 13 -15.23 7.93 22.33
N SER A 14 -15.23 6.88 23.16
CA SER A 14 -14.00 6.14 23.52
C SER A 14 -13.87 4.74 22.89
N LEU A 15 -14.63 4.41 21.84
CA LEU A 15 -14.46 3.17 21.07
C LEU A 15 -14.29 3.50 19.59
N ALA A 16 -13.17 4.14 19.26
CA ALA A 16 -12.60 3.99 17.93
C ALA A 16 -11.83 2.66 17.95
N GLU A 17 -12.50 1.57 17.61
CA GLU A 17 -11.83 0.29 17.34
C GLU A 17 -10.88 0.53 16.16
N ALA A 18 -9.58 0.55 16.41
CA ALA A 18 -8.61 0.59 15.34
C ALA A 18 -8.75 -0.75 14.60
N ALA A 19 -9.34 -0.71 13.40
CA ALA A 19 -9.45 -1.90 12.58
C ALA A 19 -8.03 -2.45 12.32
N GLU A 20 -7.71 -3.62 12.87
CA GLU A 20 -6.49 -4.33 12.52
C GLU A 20 -6.58 -4.70 11.04
N VAL A 21 -5.70 -4.13 10.23
CA VAL A 21 -5.55 -4.54 8.84
C VAL A 21 -4.93 -5.93 8.88
N PRO A 22 -5.62 -6.97 8.36
CA PRO A 22 -5.06 -8.31 8.35
C PRO A 22 -3.77 -8.31 7.55
N ASP A 23 -2.76 -9.03 8.04
CA ASP A 23 -1.53 -9.24 7.30
C ASP A 23 -1.86 -10.04 6.03
N LEU A 24 -1.75 -9.40 4.87
CA LEU A 24 -2.06 -9.98 3.58
C LEU A 24 -0.80 -10.62 3.01
N ASP A 25 -0.70 -11.95 3.13
CA ASP A 25 0.31 -12.70 2.40
C ASP A 25 -0.10 -12.86 0.94
N LEU A 26 0.54 -12.08 0.07
CA LEU A 26 0.30 -12.07 -1.38
C LEU A 26 1.23 -13.02 -2.15
N GLY A 27 2.05 -13.82 -1.47
CA GLY A 27 2.88 -14.86 -2.10
C GLY A 27 3.73 -14.34 -3.25
N TYR A 28 4.71 -13.48 -2.96
CA TYR A 28 5.65 -12.98 -3.97
C TYR A 28 7.09 -13.05 -3.46
N GLU A 29 8.04 -13.21 -4.38
CA GLU A 29 9.46 -13.12 -4.10
C GLU A 29 10.00 -11.76 -4.54
N LYS A 30 10.93 -11.21 -3.77
CA LYS A 30 11.58 -9.94 -4.07
C LYS A 30 13.07 -10.06 -3.84
N PHE A 31 13.85 -9.74 -4.86
CA PHE A 31 15.31 -9.74 -4.79
C PHE A 31 15.90 -8.63 -5.66
N THR A 32 17.19 -8.37 -5.47
CA THR A 32 17.96 -7.37 -6.22
C THR A 32 19.10 -8.07 -6.93
N LEU A 33 19.24 -7.80 -8.23
CA LEU A 33 20.31 -8.34 -9.06
C LEU A 33 21.65 -7.63 -8.78
N GLY A 34 22.76 -8.21 -9.24
CA GLY A 34 24.09 -7.63 -9.06
C GLY A 34 24.28 -6.25 -9.71
N ASN A 35 23.42 -5.86 -10.65
CA ASN A 35 23.39 -4.54 -11.28
C ASN A 35 22.46 -3.52 -10.59
N GLY A 36 21.83 -3.89 -9.46
CA GLY A 36 20.91 -3.04 -8.71
C GLY A 36 19.45 -3.07 -9.19
N LEU A 37 19.10 -3.82 -10.24
CA LEU A 37 17.71 -3.98 -10.65
C LEU A 37 16.92 -4.77 -9.60
N ARG A 38 15.81 -4.19 -9.15
CA ARG A 38 14.85 -4.85 -8.26
C ARG A 38 13.89 -5.69 -9.08
N VAL A 39 13.75 -6.96 -8.71
CA VAL A 39 12.85 -7.92 -9.35
C VAL A 39 11.80 -8.35 -8.33
N ILE A 40 10.55 -8.40 -8.78
CA ILE A 40 9.42 -8.93 -8.02
C ILE A 40 8.81 -10.03 -8.87
N VAL A 41 8.68 -11.23 -8.31
CA VAL A 41 8.10 -12.40 -8.99
C VAL A 41 6.88 -12.85 -8.20
N HIS A 42 5.75 -13.01 -8.88
CA HIS A 42 4.55 -13.61 -8.33
C HIS A 42 4.13 -14.77 -9.23
N GLU A 43 3.99 -15.96 -8.65
CA GLU A 43 3.63 -17.18 -9.37
C GLU A 43 2.12 -17.46 -9.19
N ASP A 44 1.36 -17.46 -10.29
CA ASP A 44 -0.04 -17.89 -10.32
C ASP A 44 -0.19 -19.13 -11.23
N LYS A 45 -0.61 -20.26 -10.65
CA LYS A 45 -0.76 -21.55 -11.35
C LYS A 45 -2.13 -21.75 -12.00
N LYS A 46 -2.99 -20.73 -12.05
CA LYS A 46 -4.32 -20.83 -12.67
C LYS A 46 -4.29 -21.00 -14.19
N ALA A 47 -3.28 -20.46 -14.86
CA ALA A 47 -3.12 -20.54 -16.31
C ALA A 47 -1.63 -20.48 -16.73
N PRO A 48 -1.23 -21.11 -17.84
CA PRO A 48 0.14 -21.08 -18.33
C PRO A 48 0.43 -19.78 -19.10
N ILE A 49 0.33 -18.64 -18.43
CA ILE A 49 0.53 -17.30 -19.00
C ILE A 49 1.61 -16.57 -18.20
N VAL A 50 2.46 -15.80 -18.90
CA VAL A 50 3.51 -14.97 -18.27
C VAL A 50 3.32 -13.51 -18.67
N ALA A 51 3.33 -12.62 -17.69
CA ALA A 51 3.34 -11.17 -17.90
C ALA A 51 4.66 -10.59 -17.36
N VAL A 52 5.26 -9.65 -18.11
CA VAL A 52 6.49 -8.97 -17.72
C VAL A 52 6.26 -7.47 -17.86
N GLY A 53 6.61 -6.71 -16.82
CA GLY A 53 6.59 -5.26 -16.84
C GLY A 53 7.92 -4.70 -16.36
N ILE A 54 8.29 -3.54 -16.88
CA ILE A 54 9.47 -2.80 -16.47
C ILE A 54 9.02 -1.42 -16.02
N TRP A 55 9.39 -1.04 -14.80
CA TRP A 55 9.08 0.27 -14.24
C TRP A 55 10.36 1.03 -14.01
N TYR A 56 10.39 2.27 -14.49
CA TYR A 56 11.46 3.19 -14.21
C TYR A 56 11.02 4.13 -13.10
N HIS A 57 11.91 4.40 -12.14
CA HIS A 57 11.69 5.39 -11.10
C HIS A 57 11.97 6.80 -11.64
N VAL A 58 11.28 7.18 -12.70
CA VAL A 58 11.36 8.48 -13.37
C VAL A 58 10.00 8.82 -13.98
N GLY A 59 9.67 10.10 -14.02
CA GLY A 59 8.49 10.63 -14.71
C GLY A 59 8.62 12.12 -14.93
N SER A 60 7.53 12.80 -15.31
CA SER A 60 7.58 14.24 -15.65
C SER A 60 8.08 15.16 -14.54
N LYS A 61 7.97 14.75 -13.27
CA LYS A 61 8.60 15.46 -12.14
C LYS A 61 10.12 15.63 -12.30
N ASN A 62 10.77 14.74 -13.06
CA ASN A 62 12.21 14.73 -13.27
C ASN A 62 12.65 15.52 -14.52
N GLU A 63 11.71 16.16 -15.22
CA GLU A 63 12.03 16.98 -16.38
C GLU A 63 12.77 18.27 -15.97
N LYS A 64 13.50 18.86 -16.92
CA LYS A 64 14.12 20.17 -16.73
C LYS A 64 13.05 21.25 -16.90
N GLU A 65 13.07 22.26 -16.05
CA GLU A 65 12.21 23.43 -16.21
C GLU A 65 12.42 24.05 -17.61
N GLY A 66 11.31 24.41 -18.26
CA GLY A 66 11.33 24.96 -19.62
C GLY A 66 11.60 23.93 -20.73
N LYS A 67 11.55 22.63 -20.44
CA LYS A 67 11.59 21.53 -21.42
C LYS A 67 10.28 20.75 -21.38
N THR A 68 9.21 21.37 -21.86
CA THR A 68 7.93 20.77 -22.28
C THR A 68 7.38 21.57 -23.43
#